data_AF-A0A927HGS4-F1
#
_entry.id   AF-A0A927HGS4-F1
#
_cell.length_a   1.000
_cell.length_b   1.000
_cell.length_c   1.000
_cell.angle_alpha   90.00
_cell.angle_beta   90.00
_cell.angle_gamma   90.00
#
_symmetry.space_group_name_H-M   'P 1'
#
loop_
_entity.id
_entity.type
_entity.pdbx_description
1 polymer ?
#
loop_
_entity_poly.entity_id
_entity_poly.type
_entity_poly.pdbx_seq_one_letter_code
_entity_poly.pdbx_strand_id
1 'polypeptide(L)'
;MTETNARHALPGRHPAGPGLVLCVAEDGNAVWLVQGGTDTKERVLGRYPEMSVKVARQASAKWRLVARRGIDPEAEQEKARAEAARNLHQFYC
;
A
#
# COMPACT_ATOMS: atom_id res chain seq x y z
N MET A 1 14.08 -1.43 10.13
CA MET A 1 13.49 -2.34 11.14
C MET A 1 13.77 -3.82 10.84
N THR A 2 14.18 -4.61 11.83
CA THR A 2 14.36 -6.07 11.77
C THR A 2 13.06 -6.79 12.16
N GLU A 3 12.95 -8.10 11.87
CA GLU A 3 11.75 -8.90 12.20
C GLU A 3 11.53 -9.00 13.71
N THR A 4 12.60 -9.15 14.49
CA THR A 4 12.54 -9.14 15.96
C THR A 4 11.96 -7.82 16.49
N ASN A 5 12.40 -6.68 15.95
CA ASN A 5 11.86 -5.39 16.39
C ASN A 5 10.39 -5.21 15.99
N ALA A 6 9.96 -5.77 14.86
CA ALA A 6 8.56 -5.74 14.45
C ALA A 6 7.67 -6.57 15.40
N ARG A 7 8.18 -7.73 15.85
CA ARG A 7 7.48 -8.62 16.77
C ARG A 7 7.32 -8.03 18.17
N HIS A 8 8.34 -7.31 18.63
CA HIS A 8 8.37 -6.67 19.96
C HIS A 8 7.96 -5.20 19.93
N ALA A 9 7.34 -4.75 18.82
CA ALA A 9 6.90 -3.38 18.69
C ALA A 9 5.75 -3.09 19.66
N LEU A 10 5.88 -2.00 20.41
CA LEU A 10 4.82 -1.51 21.30
C LEU A 10 3.67 -0.90 20.47
N PRO A 11 2.46 -0.77 21.04
CA PRO A 11 1.39 0.01 20.43
C PRO A 11 1.89 1.39 20.00
N GLY A 12 1.62 1.78 18.75
CA GLY A 12 2.12 3.01 18.14
C GLY A 12 2.63 2.83 16.72
N ARG A 13 3.23 3.89 16.19
CA ARG A 13 3.73 3.97 14.81
C ARG A 13 5.24 3.80 14.78
N HIS A 14 5.71 2.76 14.10
CA HIS A 14 7.12 2.39 14.00
C HIS A 14 7.63 2.54 12.56
N PRO A 15 8.51 3.51 12.28
CA PRO A 15 9.09 3.67 10.95
C PRO A 15 10.03 2.50 10.63
N ALA A 16 9.73 1.79 9.55
CA ALA A 16 10.42 0.56 9.18
C ALA A 16 11.31 0.69 7.93
N GLY A 17 11.19 1.81 7.22
CA GLY A 17 11.96 2.14 6.03
C GLY A 17 11.41 3.38 5.33
N PRO A 18 11.92 3.71 4.14
CA PRO A 18 11.55 4.93 3.43
C PRO A 18 10.07 4.88 3.00
N GLY A 19 9.26 5.69 3.68
CA GLY A 19 7.80 5.74 3.50
C GLY A 19 7.08 4.48 3.98
N LEU A 20 7.71 3.61 4.79
CA LEU A 20 7.09 2.41 5.35
C LEU A 20 6.97 2.54 6.86
N VAL A 21 5.76 2.37 7.39
CA VAL A 21 5.42 2.48 8.81
C VAL A 21 4.66 1.23 9.24
N LEU A 22 5.01 0.66 10.40
CA LEU A 22 4.21 -0.35 11.08
C LEU A 22 3.34 0.35 12.12
N CYS A 23 2.03 0.26 11.99
CA CYS A 23 1.11 0.75 13.00
C CYS A 23 0.64 -0.44 13.84
N VAL A 24 0.97 -0.43 15.13
CA VAL A 24 0.56 -1.45 16.09
C VAL A 24 -0.55 -0.86 16.94
N ALA A 25 -1.71 -1.51 16.95
CA ALA A 25 -2.84 -1.15 17.79
C ALA A 25 -2.63 -1.61 19.23
N GLU A 26 -3.42 -1.07 20.15
CA GLU A 26 -3.39 -1.46 21.57
C GLU A 26 -3.77 -2.93 21.78
N ASP A 27 -4.67 -3.47 20.94
CA ASP A 27 -5.03 -4.89 20.91
C ASP A 27 -3.93 -5.82 20.36
N GLY A 28 -2.76 -5.29 19.96
CA GLY A 28 -1.66 -6.06 19.38
C GLY A 28 -1.79 -6.33 17.88
N ASN A 29 -2.88 -5.88 17.25
CA ASN A 29 -3.02 -5.92 15.79
C ASN A 29 -2.02 -4.97 15.13
N ALA A 30 -1.27 -5.45 14.14
CA ALA A 30 -0.27 -4.63 13.48
C ALA A 30 -0.49 -4.57 11.96
N VAL A 31 -0.35 -3.38 11.39
CA VAL A 31 -0.59 -3.12 9.96
C VAL A 31 0.56 -2.34 9.34
N TRP A 32 0.91 -2.71 8.11
CA TRP A 32 1.90 -2.01 7.32
C TRP A 32 1.25 -0.90 6.51
N LEU A 33 1.77 0.32 6.68
CA LEU A 33 1.38 1.52 5.97
C LEU A 33 2.52 1.97 5.07
N VAL A 34 2.20 2.34 3.84
CA VAL A 34 3.13 3.00 2.92
C VAL A 34 2.64 4.40 2.56
N GLN A 35 3.54 5.37 2.58
CA GLN A 35 3.28 6.72 2.10
C GLN A 35 3.86 6.89 0.68
N GLY A 36 3.04 7.41 -0.24
CA GLY A 36 3.46 7.79 -1.59
C GLY A 36 4.36 9.04 -1.55
N GLY A 37 5.31 9.17 -2.47
CA GLY A 37 6.31 10.24 -2.43
C GLY A 37 5.71 11.66 -2.52
N THR A 38 4.73 11.85 -3.41
CA THR A 38 4.07 13.15 -3.64
C THR A 38 2.69 13.22 -2.96
N ASP A 39 2.12 12.06 -2.62
CA ASP A 39 0.80 11.96 -2.03
C ASP A 39 0.89 11.88 -0.50
N THR A 40 0.15 12.73 0.20
CA THR A 40 -0.02 12.65 1.66
C THR A 40 -0.89 11.47 2.10
N LYS A 41 -1.48 10.72 1.15
CA LYS A 41 -2.31 9.55 1.46
C LYS A 41 -1.46 8.33 1.80
N GLU A 42 -1.65 7.84 3.02
CA GLU A 42 -1.13 6.56 3.47
C GLU A 42 -2.00 5.42 2.93
N ARG A 43 -1.36 4.32 2.52
CA ARG A 43 -2.07 3.11 2.08
C ARG A 43 -1.65 1.91 2.90
N VAL A 44 -2.62 1.06 3.21
CA VAL A 44 -2.38 -0.21 3.90
C VAL A 44 -1.84 -1.24 2.91
N LEU A 45 -0.68 -1.83 3.20
CA LEU A 45 -0.10 -2.92 2.41
C LEU A 45 -0.59 -4.29 2.85
N GLY A 46 -0.82 -4.47 4.15
CA GLY A 46 -1.18 -5.75 4.75
C GLY A 46 -0.98 -5.77 6.26
N ARG A 47 -1.40 -6.86 6.90
CA ARG A 47 -1.28 -7.07 8.34
C ARG A 47 0.00 -7.81 8.67
N TYR A 48 0.58 -7.53 9.84
CA TYR A 48 1.63 -8.34 10.44
C TYR A 48 0.98 -9.32 11.43
N PRO A 49 1.42 -10.59 11.52
CA PRO A 49 2.60 -11.21 10.93
C PRO A 49 2.41 -11.83 9.55
N GLU A 50 1.20 -11.82 8.98
CA GLU A 50 0.90 -12.39 7.65
C GLU A 50 1.84 -11.85 6.56
N MET A 51 2.16 -10.56 6.64
CA MET A 51 3.16 -9.89 5.83
C MET A 51 4.42 -9.64 6.65
N SER A 52 5.47 -10.41 6.38
CA SER A 52 6.79 -10.25 7.02
C SER A 52 7.46 -8.92 6.62
N VAL A 53 8.43 -8.46 7.42
CA VAL A 53 9.13 -7.18 7.20
C VAL A 53 9.78 -7.12 5.81
N LYS A 54 10.34 -8.26 5.35
CA LYS A 54 10.96 -8.37 4.02
C LYS A 54 9.94 -8.12 2.90
N VAL A 55 8.76 -8.72 3.00
CA VAL A 55 7.68 -8.59 2.00
C VAL A 55 7.14 -7.17 2.02
N ALA A 56 6.91 -6.59 3.19
CA ALA A 56 6.46 -5.22 3.35
C ALA A 56 7.43 -4.21 2.70
N ARG A 57 8.76 -4.42 2.85
CA ARG A 57 9.78 -3.59 2.19
C ARG A 57 9.79 -3.72 0.66
N GLN A 58 9.62 -4.94 0.15
CA GLN A 58 9.54 -5.15 -1.30
C GLN A 58 8.29 -4.51 -1.88
N ALA A 59 7.16 -4.66 -1.20
CA ALA A 59 5.90 -4.02 -1.57
C ALA A 59 6.03 -2.49 -1.54
N SER A 60 6.59 -1.91 -0.47
CA SER A 60 6.77 -0.45 -0.39
C SER A 60 7.68 0.09 -1.50
N ALA A 61 8.76 -0.62 -1.84
CA ALA A 61 9.63 -0.24 -2.94
C ALA A 61 8.90 -0.27 -4.30
N LYS A 62 8.09 -1.30 -4.56
CA LYS A 62 7.25 -1.39 -5.76
C LYS A 62 6.24 -0.25 -5.83
N TRP A 63 5.53 0.01 -4.73
CA TRP A 63 4.55 1.10 -4.64
C TRP A 63 5.19 2.47 -4.87
N ARG A 64 6.36 2.71 -4.29
CA ARG A 64 7.10 3.95 -4.50
C ARG A 64 7.60 4.08 -5.93
N LEU A 65 7.97 3.00 -6.61
CA LEU A 65 8.33 3.03 -8.02
C LEU A 65 7.11 3.42 -8.88
N VAL A 66 5.94 2.84 -8.61
CA VAL A 66 4.68 3.20 -9.29
C VAL A 66 4.32 4.66 -9.04
N ALA A 67 4.38 5.11 -7.78
CA ALA A 67 4.11 6.50 -7.39
C ALA A 67 5.10 7.49 -8.04
N ARG A 68 6.40 7.15 -8.10
CA ARG A 68 7.42 7.97 -8.77
C ARG A 68 7.28 8.01 -10.29
N ARG A 69 6.71 6.97 -10.90
CA ARG A 69 6.42 6.95 -12.33
C ARG A 69 5.23 7.86 -12.70
N GLY A 70 4.59 8.53 -11.74
CA GLY A 70 3.48 9.43 -12.00
C GLY A 70 2.27 8.71 -12.59
N ILE A 71 2.14 7.40 -12.33
CA ILE A 71 0.96 6.63 -12.73
C ILE A 71 -0.09 6.92 -11.67
N ASP A 72 -0.85 7.98 -11.88
CA ASP A 72 -2.08 8.25 -11.15
C ASP A 72 -3.06 7.09 -11.40
N PRO A 73 -3.42 6.30 -10.37
CA PRO A 73 -4.39 5.21 -10.51
C PRO A 73 -5.80 5.70 -10.88
N GLU A 74 -6.01 7.02 -10.87
CA GLU A 74 -7.24 7.68 -11.30
C GLU A 74 -7.26 7.93 -12.82
N ALA A 75 -6.13 8.28 -13.44
CA ALA A 75 -6.02 8.49 -14.89
C ALA A 75 -6.21 7.17 -15.68
N GLU A 76 -5.74 6.05 -15.13
CA GLU A 76 -5.97 4.73 -15.73
C GLU A 76 -7.41 4.23 -15.47
N GLN A 77 -8.05 4.59 -14.36
CA GLN A 77 -9.46 4.28 -14.13
C GLN A 77 -10.42 5.14 -14.96
N GLU A 78 -10.08 6.41 -15.24
CA GLU A 78 -10.82 7.27 -16.17
C GLU A 78 -10.73 6.71 -17.58
N LYS A 79 -9.54 6.30 -18.05
CA LYS A 79 -9.37 5.63 -19.35
C LYS A 79 -10.11 4.30 -19.40
N ALA A 80 -9.97 3.45 -18.39
CA ALA A 80 -10.69 2.18 -18.35
C ALA A 80 -12.22 2.35 -18.30
N ARG A 81 -12.74 3.38 -17.60
CA ARG A 81 -14.17 3.72 -17.63
C ARG A 81 -14.62 4.29 -18.98
N ALA A 82 -13.83 5.17 -19.59
CA ALA A 82 -14.11 5.72 -20.92
C ALA A 82 -14.08 4.63 -22.02
N GLU A 83 -13.18 3.65 -21.91
CA GLU A 83 -13.09 2.50 -22.81
C GLU A 83 -14.22 1.48 -22.56
N ALA A 84 -14.60 1.22 -21.29
CA ALA A 84 -15.72 0.34 -20.96
C ALA A 84 -17.09 0.91 -21.40
N ALA A 85 -17.29 2.22 -21.33
CA ALA A 85 -18.53 2.86 -21.80
C ALA A 85 -18.72 2.76 -23.32
N ARG A 86 -17.63 2.62 -24.10
CA ARG A 86 -17.70 2.39 -25.55
C ARG A 86 -18.07 0.95 -25.94
N ASN A 87 -17.91 -0.03 -25.05
CA ASN A 87 -18.04 -1.46 -25.39
C ASN A 87 -19.32 -2.13 -24.87
N LEU A 88 -20.16 -1.43 -24.10
CA LEU A 88 -21.36 -2.02 -23.49
C LEU A 88 -22.63 -2.00 -24.36
N HIS A 89 -22.58 -1.49 -25.60
CA HIS A 89 -23.76 -1.47 -26.48
C HIS A 89 -23.93 -2.73 -27.35
N GLN A 90 -23.14 -3.79 -27.15
CA GLN A 90 -23.20 -4.93 -28.07
C GLN A 90 -23.69 -6.25 -27.48
N PHE A 91 -23.59 -6.53 -26.18
CA PHE A 91 -23.95 -7.87 -25.71
C PHE A 91 -24.45 -7.89 -24.26
N TYR A 92 -25.78 -7.92 -24.09
CA TYR A 92 -26.47 -9.03 -23.42
C TYR A 92 -27.99 -8.92 -23.60
N CYS A 93 -28.54 -9.86 -24.39
CA CYS A 93 -29.85 -10.48 -24.17
C CYS A 93 -29.69 -11.56 -23.11
#